data_AF-L9VTD9-F1
#
_entry.id   AF-L9VTD9-F1
#
_cell.length_a   1.000
_cell.length_b   1.000
_cell.length_c   1.000
_cell.angle_alpha   90.00
_cell.angle_beta   90.00
_cell.angle_gamma   90.00
#
_symmetry.space_group_name_H-M   'P 1'
#
loop_
_entity.id
_entity.type
_entity.pdbx_description
1 polymer ?
#
loop_
_entity_poly.entity_id
_entity_poly.type
_entity_poly.pdbx_seq_one_letter_code
_entity_poly.pdbx_strand_id
1 'polypeptide(L)'
;KRLDTEPTHDEFTPDPDEVEYPSTLRITSLPAEQAQAAALERAERWEQGEEVPHVVNFEDRTRLRQLLTDRRMELLEEVMERPPESIRALASRLERDVHDVHDDLHLLA
;
A
#
# COMPACT_ATOMS: atom_id res chain seq x y z
N LYS A 1 8.64 -34.81 -16.41
CA LYS A 1 9.16 -33.42 -16.41
C LYS A 1 8.16 -32.62 -15.58
N ARG A 2 8.41 -32.43 -14.28
CA ARG A 2 7.56 -31.55 -13.46
C ARG A 2 7.87 -30.13 -13.91
N LEU A 3 6.84 -29.36 -14.23
CA LEU A 3 6.95 -27.92 -14.39
C LEU A 3 6.87 -27.38 -12.97
N ASP A 4 8.03 -27.13 -12.36
CA ASP A 4 8.13 -26.29 -11.18
C ASP A 4 7.86 -24.86 -11.67
N THR A 5 6.58 -24.50 -11.81
CA THR A 5 6.20 -23.10 -11.98
C THR A 5 6.25 -22.51 -10.58
N GLU A 6 7.30 -21.74 -10.30
CA GLU A 6 7.32 -20.86 -9.13
C GLU A 6 6.05 -20.01 -9.17
N PRO A 7 5.27 -19.95 -8.08
CA PRO A 7 4.06 -19.14 -8.06
C PRO A 7 4.44 -17.70 -8.32
N THR A 8 3.80 -17.10 -9.32
CA THR A 8 3.99 -15.69 -9.66
C THR A 8 3.39 -14.81 -8.56
N HIS A 9 3.90 -13.60 -8.38
CA HIS A 9 3.40 -12.63 -7.39
C HIS A 9 1.87 -12.47 -7.43
N ASP A 10 1.28 -12.57 -8.63
CA ASP A 10 -0.17 -12.52 -8.89
C ASP A 10 -0.99 -13.64 -8.20
N GLU A 11 -0.42 -14.81 -7.90
CA GLU A 11 -1.16 -15.88 -7.17
C GLU A 11 -1.33 -15.56 -5.67
N PHE A 12 -0.55 -14.62 -5.13
CA PHE A 12 -0.60 -14.24 -3.72
C PHE A 12 -1.23 -12.87 -3.47
N THR A 13 -1.43 -12.07 -4.51
CA THR A 13 -2.18 -10.82 -4.44
C THR A 13 -3.61 -11.07 -4.88
N PRO A 14 -4.59 -11.08 -3.96
CA PRO A 14 -6.01 -11.11 -4.34
C PRO A 14 -6.33 -9.96 -5.28
N ASP A 15 -7.32 -10.15 -6.16
CA ASP A 15 -7.78 -9.09 -7.05
C ASP A 15 -8.15 -7.86 -6.18
N PRO A 16 -7.66 -6.65 -6.50
CA PRO A 16 -7.99 -5.46 -5.74
C PRO A 16 -9.50 -5.23 -5.59
N ASP A 17 -10.31 -5.73 -6.53
CA ASP A 17 -11.78 -5.66 -6.46
C ASP A 17 -12.40 -6.72 -5.51
N GLU A 18 -11.64 -7.75 -5.13
CA GLU A 18 -12.05 -8.80 -4.18
C GLU A 18 -11.67 -8.46 -2.71
N VAL A 19 -10.85 -7.43 -2.50
CA VAL A 19 -10.39 -7.01 -1.17
C VAL A 19 -11.17 -5.79 -0.69
N GLU A 20 -11.98 -5.96 0.35
CA GLU A 20 -12.54 -4.81 1.08
C GLU A 20 -11.43 -4.12 1.88
N TYR A 21 -10.90 -3.03 1.33
CA TYR A 21 -9.94 -2.19 2.05
C TYR A 21 -10.66 -1.32 3.09
N PRO A 22 -10.12 -1.19 4.31
CA PRO A 22 -10.68 -0.31 5.31
C PRO A 22 -10.56 1.16 4.84
N SER A 23 -11.55 1.98 5.19
CA SER A 23 -11.61 3.39 4.78
C SER A 23 -10.50 4.28 5.34
N THR A 24 -9.70 3.76 6.28
CA THR A 24 -8.62 4.49 6.95
C THR A 24 -7.27 3.83 6.68
N LEU A 25 -6.38 4.59 6.03
CA LEU A 25 -4.96 4.30 5.91
C LEU A 25 -4.21 4.80 7.16
N ARG A 26 -3.61 3.89 7.93
CA ARG A 26 -2.82 4.25 9.12
C ARG A 26 -1.33 4.23 8.80
N ILE A 27 -0.68 5.39 8.87
CA ILE A 27 0.76 5.51 8.65
C ILE A 27 1.49 5.49 10.00
N THR A 28 2.48 4.61 10.17
CA THR A 28 3.28 4.51 11.40
C THR A 28 4.78 4.62 11.14
N SER A 29 5.56 4.90 12.19
CA SER A 29 7.01 4.79 12.16
C SER A 29 7.50 4.00 13.35
N LEU A 30 7.72 2.71 13.12
CA LEU A 30 8.21 1.72 14.08
C LEU A 30 9.44 1.01 13.49
N PRO A 31 10.39 0.56 14.34
CA PRO A 31 11.45 -0.34 13.92
C PRO A 31 10.91 -1.62 13.27
N ALA A 32 11.66 -2.18 12.33
CA ALA A 32 11.27 -3.34 11.51
C ALA A 32 10.70 -4.50 12.33
N GLU A 33 11.40 -4.91 13.40
CA GLU A 33 10.97 -6.02 14.26
C GLU A 33 9.60 -5.76 14.92
N GLN A 34 9.37 -4.53 15.38
CA GLN A 34 8.09 -4.14 15.99
C GLN A 34 6.97 -4.06 14.95
N ALA A 35 7.28 -3.54 13.76
CA ALA A 35 6.33 -3.48 12.65
C ALA A 35 5.93 -4.88 12.18
N GLN A 36 6.89 -5.82 12.13
CA GLN A 36 6.63 -7.21 11.76
C GLN A 36 5.77 -7.92 12.81
N ALA A 37 6.09 -7.76 14.10
CA ALA A 37 5.26 -8.31 15.17
C ALA A 37 3.83 -7.77 15.11
N ALA A 38 3.66 -6.46 14.91
CA ALA A 38 2.34 -5.84 14.76
C ALA A 38 1.61 -6.25 13.46
N ALA A 39 2.33 -6.63 12.40
CA ALA A 39 1.73 -7.17 11.19
C ALA A 39 1.19 -8.59 11.41
N LEU A 40 1.93 -9.43 12.13
CA LEU A 40 1.50 -10.79 12.49
C LEU A 40 0.26 -10.76 13.40
N GLU A 41 0.28 -9.94 14.45
CA GLU A 41 -0.88 -9.78 15.35
C GLU A 41 -2.14 -9.33 14.59
N ARG A 42 -1.99 -8.41 13.62
CA ARG A 42 -3.10 -7.99 12.78
C ARG A 42 -3.60 -9.12 11.87
N ALA A 43 -2.71 -9.90 11.28
CA ALA A 43 -3.11 -11.04 10.47
C ALA A 43 -3.91 -12.06 11.29
N GLU A 44 -3.46 -12.38 12.50
CA GLU A 44 -4.18 -13.29 13.42
C GLU A 44 -5.58 -12.76 13.78
N ARG A 45 -5.70 -11.46 14.04
CA ARG A 45 -7.00 -10.82 14.34
C ARG A 45 -7.94 -10.83 13.13
N TRP A 46 -7.40 -10.60 11.94
CA TRP A 46 -8.16 -10.67 10.69
C TRP A 46 -8.69 -12.09 10.43
N GLU A 47 -7.88 -13.12 10.66
CA GLU A 47 -8.31 -14.52 10.57
C GLU A 47 -9.44 -14.86 11.57
N GLN A 48 -9.49 -14.16 12.70
CA GLN A 48 -10.57 -14.27 13.69
C GLN A 48 -11.83 -13.48 13.32
N GLY A 49 -11.83 -12.79 12.18
CA GLY A 49 -12.94 -11.99 11.67
C GLY A 49 -13.02 -10.59 12.26
N GLU A 50 -11.95 -10.09 12.89
CA GLU A 50 -11.90 -8.70 13.35
C GLU A 50 -11.56 -7.73 12.21
N GLU A 51 -12.16 -6.53 12.26
CA GLU A 51 -11.74 -5.44 11.40
C GLU A 51 -10.33 -4.97 11.81
N VAL A 52 -9.41 -4.99 10.84
CA VAL A 52 -8.03 -4.54 11.02
C VAL A 52 -7.73 -3.35 10.11
N PRO A 53 -7.03 -2.31 10.59
CA PRO A 53 -6.66 -1.19 9.76
C PRO A 53 -5.60 -1.58 8.73
N HIS A 54 -5.63 -0.92 7.57
CA HIS A 54 -4.55 -0.99 6.60
C HIS A 54 -3.40 -0.10 7.10
N VAL A 55 -2.26 -0.71 7.42
CA VAL A 55 -1.12 -0.03 8.04
C VAL A 55 0.07 -0.05 7.10
N VAL A 56 0.61 1.14 6.83
CA VAL A 56 1.90 1.31 6.15
C VAL A 56 2.91 1.81 7.19
N ASN A 57 4.00 1.08 7.39
CA ASN A 57 5.02 1.41 8.38
C ASN A 57 6.32 1.88 7.73
N PHE A 58 6.88 2.98 8.24
CA PHE A 58 8.16 3.53 7.84
C PHE A 58 9.22 3.30 8.92
N GLU A 59 10.28 2.55 8.60
CA GLU A 59 11.40 2.34 9.52
C GLU A 59 12.16 3.63 9.85
N ASP A 60 12.20 4.58 8.91
CA ASP A 60 12.89 5.86 9.06
C ASP A 60 11.91 7.05 8.97
N ARG A 61 12.02 7.95 9.95
CA ARG A 61 11.34 9.25 9.99
C ARG A 61 11.63 10.12 8.77
N THR A 62 12.76 9.93 8.11
CA THR A 62 13.11 10.66 6.88
C THR A 62 12.20 10.24 5.73
N ARG A 63 11.91 8.94 5.57
CA ARG A 63 10.96 8.46 4.57
C ARG A 63 9.54 8.95 4.87
N LEU A 64 9.14 8.91 6.15
CA LEU A 64 7.84 9.47 6.56
C LEU A 64 7.71 10.95 6.18
N ARG A 65 8.75 11.77 6.43
CA ARG A 65 8.73 13.19 6.03
C ARG A 65 8.68 13.39 4.52
N GLN A 66 9.33 12.52 3.75
CA GLN A 66 9.24 12.55 2.29
C GLN A 66 7.84 12.21 1.80
N LEU A 67 7.08 11.37 2.53
CA LEU A 67 5.70 11.07 2.17
C LEU A 67 4.77 12.25 2.44
N LEU A 68 4.95 12.96 3.56
CA LEU A 68 4.02 14.01 4.04
C LEU A 68 4.07 15.33 3.25
N THR A 69 4.53 15.32 2.00
CA THR A 69 4.47 16.49 1.11
C THR A 69 3.06 16.64 0.55
N ASP A 70 2.59 17.88 0.34
CA ASP A 70 1.27 18.17 -0.22
C ASP A 70 0.96 17.35 -1.48
N ARG A 71 1.92 17.29 -2.42
CA ARG A 71 1.81 16.54 -3.67
C ARG A 71 1.47 15.06 -3.48
N ARG A 72 2.05 14.43 -2.45
CA ARG A 72 1.92 13.00 -2.17
C ARG A 72 0.70 12.70 -1.31
N MET A 73 0.33 13.63 -0.43
CA MET A 73 -0.94 13.56 0.28
C MET A 73 -2.12 13.64 -0.70
N GLU A 74 -2.07 14.54 -1.68
CA GLU A 74 -3.07 14.61 -2.76
C GLU A 74 -3.15 13.30 -3.56
N LEU A 75 -2.01 12.67 -3.85
CA LEU A 75 -1.97 11.38 -4.53
C LEU A 75 -2.66 10.28 -3.70
N LEU A 76 -2.38 10.23 -2.39
CA LEU A 76 -3.01 9.27 -1.49
C LEU A 76 -4.52 9.48 -1.38
N GLU A 77 -4.96 10.73 -1.25
CA GLU A 77 -6.37 11.09 -1.19
C GLU A 77 -7.09 10.66 -2.47
N GLU A 78 -6.53 10.95 -3.65
CA GLU A 78 -7.09 10.52 -4.93
C GLU A 78 -7.21 9.00 -5.07
N VAL A 79 -6.20 8.26 -4.63
CA VAL A 79 -6.24 6.78 -4.66
C VAL A 79 -7.31 6.24 -3.71
N MET A 80 -7.45 6.82 -2.51
CA MET A 80 -8.42 6.39 -1.51
C MET A 80 -9.86 6.74 -1.89
N GLU A 81 -10.08 7.92 -2.48
CA GLU A 81 -11.42 8.36 -2.90
C GLU A 81 -11.87 7.70 -4.21
N ARG A 82 -10.93 7.55 -5.16
CA ARG A 82 -11.20 7.09 -6.52
C ARG A 82 -10.10 6.13 -6.97
N PRO A 83 -10.15 4.86 -6.54
CA PRO A 83 -9.19 3.84 -6.95
C PRO A 83 -8.95 3.86 -8.47
N PRO A 84 -7.70 4.04 -8.93
CA PRO A 84 -7.39 4.10 -10.35
C PRO A 84 -7.22 2.69 -10.94
N GLU A 85 -7.63 2.51 -12.19
CA GLU A 85 -7.43 1.24 -12.92
C GLU A 85 -5.95 0.95 -13.22
N SER A 86 -5.08 1.97 -13.19
CA SER A 86 -3.64 1.84 -13.39
C SER A 86 -2.88 3.09 -12.94
N ILE A 87 -1.55 2.97 -12.78
CA ILE A 87 -0.65 4.12 -12.54
C ILE A 87 -0.79 5.19 -13.62
N ARG A 88 -0.99 4.80 -14.90
CA ARG A 88 -1.19 5.75 -16.00
C ARG A 88 -2.51 6.51 -15.89
N ALA A 89 -3.58 5.82 -15.45
CA ALA A 89 -4.85 6.46 -15.20
C ALA A 89 -4.74 7.49 -14.06
N LEU A 90 -4.03 7.13 -12.98
CA LEU A 90 -3.77 8.04 -11.86
C LEU A 90 -2.96 9.27 -12.30
N ALA A 91 -1.88 9.07 -13.06
CA ALA A 91 -1.05 10.16 -13.58
C ALA A 91 -1.83 11.11 -14.50
N SER A 92 -2.72 10.56 -15.33
CA SER A 92 -3.60 11.37 -16.19
C SER A 92 -4.58 12.21 -15.37
N ARG A 93 -5.14 11.66 -14.29
CA ARG A 93 -6.07 12.39 -13.39
C ARG A 93 -5.38 13.50 -12.61
N LEU A 94 -4.16 13.25 -12.15
CA LEU A 94 -3.35 14.21 -11.40
C LEU A 94 -2.63 15.24 -12.30
N GLU A 95 -2.75 15.11 -13.62
CA GLU A 95 -2.00 15.90 -14.61
C GLU A 95 -0.48 15.87 -14.38
N ARG A 96 0.05 14.68 -14.06
CA ARG A 96 1.47 14.44 -13.72
C ARG A 96 2.12 13.44 -14.66
N ASP A 97 3.45 13.41 -14.65
CA ASP A 97 4.21 12.37 -15.33
C ASP A 97 4.02 11.01 -14.64
N VAL A 98 3.93 9.94 -15.44
CA VAL A 98 3.75 8.57 -14.96
C VAL A 98 4.94 8.12 -14.11
N HIS A 99 6.16 8.54 -14.47
CA HIS A 99 7.37 8.25 -13.73
C HIS A 99 7.30 8.84 -12.31
N ASP A 100 6.89 10.10 -12.20
CA ASP A 100 6.76 10.77 -10.90
C ASP A 100 5.71 10.09 -10.01
N VAL A 101 4.57 9.71 -10.58
CA VAL A 101 3.51 8.99 -9.83
C VAL A 101 3.98 7.61 -9.42
N HIS A 102 4.71 6.89 -10.28
CA HIS A 102 5.31 5.62 -9.93
C HIS A 102 6.31 5.76 -8.79
N ASP A 103 7.20 6.75 -8.84
CA ASP A 103 8.19 7.00 -7.79
C ASP A 103 7.53 7.39 -6.46
N ASP A 104 6.48 8.21 -6.52
CA ASP A 104 5.70 8.60 -5.35
C ASP A 104 4.99 7.39 -4.71
N LEU A 105 4.42 6.49 -5.53
CA LEU A 105 3.84 5.23 -5.06
C LEU A 105 4.90 4.26 -4.52
N HIS A 106 6.08 4.21 -5.12
CA HIS A 106 7.14 3.30 -4.69
C HIS A 106 7.68 3.62 -3.29
N LEU A 107 7.46 4.84 -2.79
CA LEU A 107 7.79 5.19 -1.42
C LEU A 107 6.83 4.60 -0.38
N LEU A 108 5.68 4.10 -0.81
CA LEU A 108 4.71 3.41 0.04
C LEU A 108 5.01 1.90 0.15
N ALA A 109 5.84 1.36 -0.75
CA ALA A 109 6.25 -0.04 -0.82
C ALA A 109 7.47 -0.32 0.09
#